data_AF-A0A8C5GV01-F1
#
_entry.id   AF-A0A8C5GV01-F1
#
_cell.length_a   1.000
_cell.length_b   1.000
_cell.length_c   1.000
_cell.angle_alpha   90.00
_cell.angle_beta   90.00
_cell.angle_gamma   90.00
#
_symmetry.space_group_name_H-M   'P 1'
#
loop_
_entity.id
_entity.type
_entity.pdbx_description
1 polymer ?
#
loop_
_entity_poly.entity_id
_entity_poly.type
_entity_poly.pdbx_seq_one_letter_code
_entity_poly.pdbx_strand_id
1 'polypeptide(L)'
;HICLIFILLTLLEKFCVLLCGMWRSRLRQEDTPPRIVEHPSDLIVSKGEPATLNCKAEGRPPPTVEWYKDGERVETDRDNPRSQRMLLPSGSLFFLRIVHGRRSKPDEGSYVCVARNYLGEAVSHNASLEVASKSSMPFCFVFAYPVAVNRRA
;
A
#
# COMPACT_ATOMS: atom_id res chain seq x y z
N HIS A 1 -29.21 -41.04 43.96
CA HIS A 1 -27.83 -40.96 43.44
C HIS A 1 -27.75 -40.85 41.92
N ILE A 2 -28.42 -41.73 41.15
CA ILE A 2 -28.34 -41.74 39.67
C ILE A 2 -28.88 -40.43 39.03
N CYS A 3 -30.02 -39.90 39.48
CA CYS A 3 -30.56 -38.63 38.97
C CYS A 3 -29.62 -37.43 39.16
N LEU A 4 -28.87 -37.37 40.26
CA LEU A 4 -27.91 -36.29 40.51
C LEU A 4 -26.76 -36.33 39.50
N ILE A 5 -26.32 -37.53 39.10
CA ILE A 5 -25.26 -37.73 38.10
C ILE A 5 -25.74 -37.26 36.71
N PHE A 6 -26.98 -37.59 36.31
CA PHE A 6 -27.55 -37.11 35.04
C PHE A 6 -27.73 -35.58 35.00
N ILE A 7 -28.13 -34.97 36.12
CA ILE A 7 -28.26 -33.50 36.22
C ILE A 7 -26.87 -32.84 36.14
N LEU A 8 -25.85 -33.40 36.79
CA LEU A 8 -24.48 -32.91 36.71
C LEU A 8 -23.88 -33.04 35.29
N LEU A 9 -24.12 -34.17 34.60
CA LEU A 9 -23.65 -34.38 33.22
C LEU A 9 -24.31 -33.41 32.23
N THR A 10 -25.63 -33.21 32.34
CA THR A 10 -26.35 -32.26 31.48
C THR A 10 -25.97 -30.80 31.76
N LEU A 11 -25.64 -30.46 33.01
CA LEU A 11 -25.11 -29.14 33.36
C LEU A 11 -23.69 -28.94 32.81
N LEU A 12 -22.83 -29.96 32.84
CA LEU A 12 -21.49 -29.92 32.24
C LEU A 12 -21.53 -29.75 30.72
N GLU A 13 -22.45 -30.43 30.03
CA GLU A 13 -22.66 -30.25 28.58
C GLU A 13 -23.14 -28.84 28.23
N LYS A 14 -24.11 -28.31 28.99
CA LYS A 14 -24.60 -26.93 28.82
C LYS A 14 -23.51 -25.90 29.12
N PHE A 15 -22.66 -26.14 30.12
CA PHE A 15 -21.51 -25.31 30.42
C PHE A 15 -20.46 -25.38 29.30
N CYS A 16 -20.25 -26.54 28.68
CA CYS A 16 -19.35 -26.73 27.56
C CYS A 16 -19.85 -25.99 26.30
N VAL A 17 -21.15 -26.04 26.01
CA VAL A 17 -21.77 -25.27 24.90
C VAL A 17 -21.75 -23.77 25.17
N LEU A 18 -21.94 -23.32 26.41
CA LEU A 18 -21.82 -21.91 26.79
C LEU A 18 -20.36 -21.43 26.74
N LEU A 19 -19.39 -22.21 27.23
CA LEU A 19 -17.97 -21.89 27.12
C LEU A 19 -17.48 -21.95 25.67
N CYS A 20 -17.97 -22.89 24.86
CA CYS A 20 -17.70 -22.98 23.43
C CYS A 20 -18.37 -21.82 22.68
N GLY A 21 -19.61 -21.45 23.04
CA GLY A 21 -20.33 -20.29 22.53
C GLY A 21 -19.66 -18.97 22.91
N MET A 22 -19.15 -18.86 24.13
CA MET A 22 -18.41 -17.71 24.67
C MET A 22 -16.99 -17.62 24.11
N TRP A 23 -16.32 -18.75 23.83
CA TRP A 23 -15.06 -18.81 23.06
C TRP A 23 -15.29 -18.38 21.60
N ARG A 24 -16.38 -18.84 20.99
CA ARG A 24 -16.75 -18.53 19.59
C ARG A 24 -17.13 -17.06 19.40
N SER A 25 -17.69 -16.41 20.43
CA SER A 25 -18.01 -14.98 20.40
C SER A 25 -16.85 -14.04 20.75
N ARG A 26 -15.72 -14.54 21.28
CA ARG A 26 -14.59 -13.69 21.70
C ARG A 26 -13.53 -13.41 20.60
N LEU A 27 -13.61 -14.07 19.44
CA LEU A 27 -12.57 -14.02 18.40
C LEU A 27 -13.06 -13.62 16.99
N ARG A 28 -14.22 -12.98 16.83
CA ARG A 28 -14.50 -12.26 15.57
C ARG A 28 -13.99 -10.84 15.72
N GLN A 29 -12.79 -10.62 15.21
CA GLN A 29 -12.28 -9.28 15.00
C GLN A 29 -13.19 -8.63 13.95
N GLU A 30 -13.90 -7.56 14.33
CA GLU A 30 -14.91 -6.96 13.46
C GLU A 30 -14.28 -6.53 12.12
N ASP A 31 -14.90 -6.96 11.03
CA ASP A 31 -14.47 -6.57 9.70
C ASP A 31 -14.77 -5.09 9.48
N THR A 32 -13.81 -4.39 8.87
CA THR A 32 -13.84 -2.94 8.66
C THR A 32 -13.51 -2.62 7.20
N PRO A 33 -14.21 -1.65 6.58
CA PRO A 33 -13.91 -1.22 5.22
C PRO A 33 -12.48 -0.64 5.14
N PRO A 34 -11.88 -0.61 3.95
CA PRO A 34 -10.55 -0.06 3.78
C PRO A 34 -10.54 1.43 4.09
N ARG A 35 -9.43 1.90 4.64
CA ARG A 35 -9.16 3.32 4.88
C ARG A 35 -7.70 3.60 4.56
N ILE A 36 -7.44 4.64 3.79
CA ILE A 36 -6.09 5.14 3.58
C ILE A 36 -5.67 5.93 4.83
N VAL A 37 -4.56 5.55 5.45
CA VAL A 37 -3.99 6.21 6.64
C VAL A 37 -2.73 7.00 6.33
N GLU A 38 -2.03 6.66 5.25
CA GLU A 38 -0.94 7.44 4.69
C GLU A 38 -1.22 7.65 3.21
N HIS A 39 -1.40 8.91 2.83
CA HIS A 39 -1.63 9.33 1.45
C HIS A 39 -0.29 9.62 0.78
N PRO A 40 -0.16 9.38 -0.54
CA PRO A 40 1.02 9.79 -1.27
C PRO A 40 1.12 11.31 -1.32
N SER A 41 2.34 11.79 -1.52
CA SER A 41 2.65 13.21 -1.71
C SER A 41 3.43 13.41 -2.99
N ASP A 42 3.36 14.62 -3.52
CA ASP A 42 4.07 15.00 -4.75
C ASP A 42 5.57 14.77 -4.62
N LEU A 43 6.16 14.19 -5.65
CA LEU A 43 7.56 13.77 -5.65
C LEU A 43 8.27 14.27 -6.91
N ILE A 44 9.37 14.99 -6.71
CA ILE A 44 10.30 15.38 -7.78
C ILE A 44 11.58 14.56 -7.61
N VAL A 45 11.94 13.78 -8.63
CA VAL A 45 13.05 12.83 -8.54
C VAL A 45 13.88 12.81 -9.82
N SER A 46 15.20 12.71 -9.68
CA SER A 46 16.11 12.66 -10.83
C SER A 46 15.93 11.38 -11.64
N LYS A 47 16.09 11.50 -12.96
CA LYS A 47 16.11 10.34 -13.86
C LYS A 47 17.17 9.33 -13.41
N GLY A 48 16.79 8.05 -13.36
CA GLY A 48 17.67 6.94 -13.03
C GLY A 48 17.79 6.65 -11.54
N GLU A 49 17.37 7.57 -10.68
CA GLU A 49 17.35 7.36 -9.23
C GLU A 49 16.15 6.51 -8.82
N PRO A 50 16.25 5.76 -7.71
CA PRO A 50 15.11 5.09 -7.11
C PRO A 50 14.14 6.08 -6.48
N ALA A 51 12.87 5.70 -6.35
CA ALA A 51 11.82 6.52 -5.77
C ALA A 51 10.75 5.69 -5.07
N THR A 52 10.03 6.27 -4.11
CA THR A 52 8.90 5.62 -3.44
C THR A 52 7.74 6.58 -3.34
N LEU A 53 6.56 6.17 -3.83
CA LEU A 53 5.30 6.81 -3.50
C LEU A 53 4.67 6.07 -2.31
N ASN A 54 4.57 6.75 -1.17
CA ASN A 54 4.05 6.15 0.04
C ASN A 54 2.53 6.00 -0.04
N CYS A 55 2.03 4.83 0.35
CA CYS A 55 0.63 4.62 0.61
C CYS A 55 0.50 3.54 1.67
N LYS A 56 -0.36 3.79 2.66
CA LYS A 56 -0.69 2.80 3.68
C LYS A 56 -2.20 2.74 3.84
N ALA A 57 -2.74 1.54 3.77
CA ALA A 57 -4.16 1.27 3.95
C ALA A 57 -4.37 0.33 5.14
N GLU A 58 -5.42 0.58 5.89
CA GLU A 58 -5.90 -0.28 6.98
C GLU A 58 -7.30 -0.79 6.64
N GLY A 59 -7.65 -1.96 7.16
CA GLY A 59 -8.94 -2.58 6.96
C GLY A 59 -8.91 -4.02 7.45
N ARG A 60 -10.10 -4.58 7.73
CA ARG A 60 -10.24 -5.98 8.11
C ARG A 60 -11.32 -6.62 7.25
N PRO A 61 -11.03 -7.67 6.49
CA PRO A 61 -9.71 -8.26 6.22
C PRO A 61 -8.72 -7.25 5.62
N PRO A 62 -7.40 -7.52 5.70
CA PRO A 62 -6.37 -6.65 5.15
C PRO A 62 -6.66 -6.31 3.68
N PRO A 63 -6.69 -5.02 3.31
CA PRO A 63 -7.03 -4.64 1.96
C PRO A 63 -5.88 -4.91 0.98
N THR A 64 -6.24 -5.22 -0.26
CA THR A 64 -5.29 -5.30 -1.37
C THR A 64 -5.13 -3.90 -1.95
N VAL A 65 -3.88 -3.46 -2.12
CA VAL A 65 -3.56 -2.15 -2.70
C VAL A 65 -3.15 -2.31 -4.16
N GLU A 66 -3.68 -1.44 -5.00
CA GLU A 66 -3.28 -1.27 -6.40
C GLU A 66 -2.99 0.21 -6.67
N TRP A 67 -2.18 0.48 -7.70
CA TRP A 67 -1.84 1.84 -8.10
C TRP A 67 -2.38 2.13 -9.49
N TYR A 68 -2.84 3.37 -9.68
CA TYR A 68 -3.28 3.89 -10.96
C TYR A 68 -2.49 5.15 -11.27
N LYS A 69 -2.08 5.28 -12.53
CA LYS A 69 -1.38 6.42 -13.08
C LYS A 69 -2.22 7.00 -14.21
N ASP A 70 -2.64 8.26 -14.08
CA ASP A 70 -3.45 8.95 -15.08
C ASP A 70 -4.72 8.17 -15.48
N GLY A 71 -5.27 7.39 -14.54
CA GLY A 71 -6.44 6.53 -14.74
C GLY A 71 -6.13 5.09 -15.19
N GLU A 72 -4.90 4.77 -15.57
CA GLU A 72 -4.50 3.42 -15.99
C GLU A 72 -3.84 2.64 -14.85
N ARG A 73 -4.15 1.34 -14.74
CA ARG A 73 -3.55 0.48 -13.69
C ARG A 73 -2.05 0.33 -13.93
N VAL A 74 -1.27 0.54 -12.88
CA VAL A 74 0.19 0.38 -12.90
C VAL A 74 0.55 -1.09 -12.75
N GLU A 75 1.27 -1.63 -13.73
CA GLU A 75 1.86 -2.98 -13.67
C GLU A 75 3.05 -3.00 -12.68
N THR A 76 3.01 -3.92 -11.72
CA THR A 76 4.12 -4.13 -10.75
C THR A 76 4.74 -5.52 -10.88
N ASP A 77 5.74 -5.78 -10.04
CA ASP A 77 6.34 -7.09 -9.80
C ASP A 77 5.33 -8.23 -9.57
N ARG A 78 4.12 -7.93 -9.07
CA ARG A 78 3.04 -8.91 -8.88
C ARG A 78 2.41 -9.39 -10.17
N ASP A 79 2.39 -8.53 -11.19
CA ASP A 79 1.83 -8.84 -12.50
C ASP A 79 2.93 -9.37 -13.45
N ASN A 80 4.14 -8.81 -13.34
CA ASN A 80 5.29 -9.15 -14.16
C ASN A 80 6.59 -9.11 -13.34
N PRO A 81 7.27 -10.25 -13.15
CA PRO A 81 8.51 -10.32 -12.38
C PRO A 81 9.67 -9.46 -12.92
N ARG A 82 9.59 -8.99 -14.17
CA ARG A 82 10.58 -8.10 -14.80
C ARG A 82 10.22 -6.61 -14.70
N SER A 83 9.11 -6.27 -14.06
CA SER A 83 8.72 -4.87 -13.85
C SER A 83 9.78 -4.12 -13.03
N GLN A 84 10.01 -2.86 -13.38
CA GLN A 84 10.90 -1.97 -12.62
C GLN A 84 10.20 -1.29 -11.44
N ARG A 85 8.91 -1.61 -11.25
CA ARG A 85 8.03 -1.07 -10.23
C ARG A 85 7.61 -2.21 -9.30
N MET A 86 7.74 -2.01 -8.00
CA MET A 86 7.47 -3.03 -6.99
C MET A 86 6.41 -2.52 -6.02
N LEU A 87 5.49 -3.40 -5.65
CA LEU A 87 4.50 -3.10 -4.62
C LEU A 87 5.01 -3.59 -3.26
N LEU A 88 5.37 -2.65 -2.38
CA LEU A 88 5.90 -2.97 -1.06
C LEU A 88 4.81 -3.55 -0.12
N PRO A 89 5.19 -4.27 0.94
CA PRO A 89 4.23 -4.79 1.92
C PRO A 89 3.37 -3.72 2.60
N SER A 90 3.85 -2.47 2.67
CA SER A 90 3.08 -1.33 3.18
C SER A 90 1.90 -0.92 2.28
N GLY A 91 1.95 -1.27 0.98
CA GLY A 91 1.12 -0.70 -0.07
C GLY A 91 1.81 0.40 -0.88
N SER A 92 3.01 0.83 -0.49
CA SER A 92 3.79 1.83 -1.21
C SER A 92 4.30 1.31 -2.56
N LEU A 93 4.33 2.18 -3.57
CA LEU A 93 4.88 1.89 -4.89
C LEU A 93 6.35 2.30 -4.95
N PHE A 94 7.24 1.32 -5.10
CA PHE A 94 8.67 1.53 -5.23
C PHE A 94 9.12 1.44 -6.68
N PHE A 95 9.91 2.40 -7.12
CA PHE A 95 10.54 2.44 -8.43
C PHE A 95 12.02 2.12 -8.26
N LEU A 96 12.50 1.05 -8.90
CA LEU A 96 13.92 0.70 -8.87
C LEU A 96 14.78 1.79 -9.53
N ARG A 97 14.27 2.39 -10.61
CA ARG A 97 14.85 3.55 -11.29
C ARG A 97 13.77 4.32 -12.02
N ILE A 98 13.84 5.64 -11.96
CA ILE A 98 12.92 6.51 -12.69
C ILE A 98 13.32 6.61 -14.17
N VAL A 99 12.40 6.25 -15.07
CA VAL A 99 12.59 6.23 -16.51
C VAL A 99 11.99 7.48 -17.14
N HIS A 100 12.86 8.26 -17.78
CA HIS A 100 12.49 9.46 -18.53
C HIS A 100 13.22 9.49 -19.88
N GLY A 101 12.46 9.39 -20.97
CA GLY A 101 12.94 9.48 -22.34
C GLY A 101 12.48 10.76 -23.02
N ARG A 102 13.16 11.14 -24.11
CA ARG A 102 12.83 12.35 -24.88
C ARG A 102 11.44 12.30 -25.54
N ARG A 103 10.97 11.09 -25.88
CA ARG A 103 9.67 10.85 -26.55
C ARG A 103 8.65 10.13 -25.67
N SER A 104 9.07 9.56 -24.55
CA SER A 104 8.21 8.77 -23.67
C SER A 104 8.65 8.97 -22.23
N LYS A 105 7.67 9.25 -21.37
CA LYS A 105 7.83 9.51 -19.93
C LYS A 105 6.96 8.52 -19.15
N PRO A 106 7.33 7.24 -19.12
CA PRO A 106 6.46 6.19 -18.62
C PRO A 106 6.16 6.31 -17.12
N ASP A 107 7.04 6.96 -16.35
CA ASP A 107 6.87 7.12 -14.89
C ASP A 107 6.31 8.51 -14.50
N GLU A 108 6.41 9.53 -15.34
CA GLU A 108 5.89 10.87 -15.03
C GLU A 108 4.36 10.91 -15.17
N GLY A 109 3.64 11.36 -14.15
CA GLY A 109 2.17 11.43 -14.17
C GLY A 109 1.54 11.59 -12.78
N SER A 110 0.20 11.53 -12.73
CA SER A 110 -0.57 11.61 -11.48
C SER A 110 -0.92 10.22 -10.98
N TYR A 111 -0.50 9.90 -9.76
CA TYR A 111 -0.67 8.60 -9.13
C TYR A 111 -1.72 8.64 -8.03
N VAL A 112 -2.50 7.55 -7.94
CA VAL A 112 -3.37 7.24 -6.80
C VAL A 112 -3.20 5.78 -6.40
N CYS A 113 -3.16 5.52 -5.10
CA CYS A 113 -3.38 4.16 -4.59
C CYS A 113 -4.86 3.93 -4.29
N VAL A 114 -5.31 2.72 -4.59
CA VAL A 114 -6.67 2.22 -4.37
C VAL A 114 -6.59 0.96 -3.53
N ALA A 115 -7.21 0.97 -2.36
CA ALA A 115 -7.23 -0.14 -1.41
C ALA A 115 -8.62 -0.80 -1.39
N ARG A 116 -8.68 -2.13 -1.54
CA ARG A 116 -9.93 -2.89 -1.65
C ARG A 116 -9.99 -4.06 -0.69
N ASN A 117 -11.15 -4.26 -0.08
CA ASN A 117 -11.53 -5.53 0.53
C ASN A 117 -13.00 -5.84 0.20
N TYR A 118 -13.57 -6.91 0.74
CA TYR A 118 -14.95 -7.30 0.40
C TYR A 118 -16.01 -6.31 0.93
N LEU A 119 -15.66 -5.41 1.87
CA LEU A 119 -16.55 -4.39 2.41
C LEU A 119 -16.55 -3.10 1.59
N GLY A 120 -15.54 -2.89 0.73
CA GLY A 120 -15.52 -1.72 -0.15
C GLY A 120 -14.14 -1.35 -0.66
N GLU A 121 -14.03 -0.07 -1.05
CA GLU A 121 -12.86 0.54 -1.68
C GLU A 121 -12.56 1.89 -1.02
N ALA A 122 -11.27 2.20 -0.87
CA ALA A 122 -10.78 3.52 -0.49
C ALA A 122 -9.74 4.00 -1.50
N VAL A 123 -9.90 5.24 -1.95
CA VAL A 123 -9.00 5.91 -2.90
C VAL A 123 -8.23 7.00 -2.16
N SER A 124 -6.93 7.07 -2.42
CA SER A 124 -6.05 8.08 -1.83
C SER A 124 -6.14 9.44 -2.54
N HIS A 125 -5.36 10.41 -2.06
CA HIS A 125 -5.20 11.67 -2.76
C HIS A 125 -4.31 11.49 -3.99
N ASN A 126 -4.46 12.37 -4.97
CA ASN A 126 -3.52 12.45 -6.08
C ASN A 126 -2.14 12.86 -5.57
N ALA A 127 -1.11 12.24 -6.13
CA ALA A 127 0.28 12.67 -6.03
C ALA A 127 0.91 12.74 -7.41
N SER A 128 1.52 13.87 -7.74
CA SER A 128 2.27 14.03 -9.00
C SER A 128 3.70 13.49 -8.84
N LEU A 129 4.13 12.62 -9.74
CA LEU A 129 5.53 12.25 -9.89
C LEU A 129 6.14 12.99 -11.07
N GLU A 130 7.08 13.88 -10.78
CA GLU A 130 7.81 14.67 -11.77
C GLU A 130 9.28 14.30 -11.81
N VAL A 131 9.87 14.33 -13.00
CA VAL A 131 11.29 14.07 -13.16
C VAL A 131 12.06 15.38 -13.07
N ALA A 132 13.00 15.45 -12.13
CA ALA A 132 13.85 16.61 -11.93
C ALA A 132 14.62 16.92 -13.23
N SER A 133 14.35 18.09 -13.79
CA SER A 133 15.05 18.62 -14.96
C SER A 133 15.76 19.90 -14.56
N LYS A 134 16.84 20.25 -15.27
CA LYS A 134 17.56 21.52 -15.04
C LYS A 134 16.66 22.76 -15.12
N SER A 135 15.48 22.65 -15.74
CA SER A 135 14.48 23.70 -15.89
C SER A 135 13.35 23.69 -14.84
N SER A 136 13.14 22.59 -14.11
CA SER A 136 12.04 22.43 -13.14
C SER A 136 12.49 22.49 -11.67
N MET A 137 13.77 22.70 -11.40
CA MET A 137 14.29 22.83 -10.04
C MET A 137 13.99 24.24 -9.47
N PRO A 138 13.25 24.36 -8.35
CA PRO A 138 13.18 25.62 -7.61
C PRO A 138 14.57 26.02 -7.12
N PHE A 139 14.86 27.31 -7.05
CA PHE A 139 16.17 27.86 -6.66
C PHE A 139 16.77 27.26 -5.35
N CYS A 140 15.95 26.73 -4.44
CA CYS A 140 16.41 26.03 -3.23
C CYS A 140 17.15 24.70 -3.50
N PHE A 141 16.85 23.98 -4.59
CA PHE A 141 17.45 22.67 -4.87
C PHE A 141 18.86 22.75 -5.49
N VAL A 142 19.24 23.92 -6.00
CA VAL A 142 20.54 24.14 -6.66
C VAL A 142 21.72 23.99 -5.68
N PHE A 143 21.49 24.17 -4.37
CA PHE A 143 22.53 24.04 -3.33
C PHE A 143 22.65 22.63 -2.72
N ALA A 144 21.72 21.72 -3.01
CA ALA A 144 21.67 20.40 -2.37
C ALA A 144 22.27 19.26 -3.21
N TYR A 145 22.45 19.46 -4.52
CA TYR A 145 23.15 18.49 -5.38
C TYR A 145 24.64 18.85 -5.47
N PRO A 146 25.56 18.10 -4.84
CA PRO A 146 26.94 18.11 -5.29
C PRO A 146 26.93 17.52 -6.70
N VAL A 147 27.00 18.37 -7.71
CA VAL A 147 27.21 17.93 -9.08
C VAL A 147 28.56 17.21 -9.10
N ALA A 148 28.54 15.88 -9.07
CA ALA A 148 29.67 15.07 -9.47
C ALA A 148 29.86 15.26 -10.99
N VAL A 149 30.33 16.46 -11.38
CA VAL A 149 30.94 16.66 -12.68
C VAL A 149 32.25 15.90 -12.62
N ASN A 150 32.22 14.66 -13.09
CA ASN A 150 33.40 13.92 -13.44
C ASN A 150 34.11 14.70 -14.56
N ARG A 151 34.99 15.65 -14.18
CA ARG A 151 35.96 16.22 -15.11
C ARG A 151 36.89 15.08 -15.47
N ARG A 152 36.67 14.47 -16.63
CA ARG A 152 37.72 13.74 -17.33
C ARG A 152 38.83 14.74 -17.62
N ALA A 153 39.96 14.60 -16.92
CA ALA A 153 41.26 15.02 -17.41
C ALA A 153 41.79 13.92 -18.33
#